data_AF-X1FU75-F1
#
_entry.id   AF-X1FU75-F1
#
_cell.length_a   1.000
_cell.length_b   1.000
_cell.length_c   1.000
_cell.angle_alpha   90.00
_cell.angle_beta   90.00
_cell.angle_gamma   90.00
#
_symmetry.space_group_name_H-M   'P 1'
#
loop_
_entity.id
_entity.type
_entity.pdbx_description
1 polymer ?
#
loop_
_entity_poly.entity_id
_entity_poly.type
_entity_poly.pdbx_seq_one_letter_code
_entity_poly.pdbx_strand_id
1 'polypeptide(L)'
;MNSRNYFINDSLFLGNESFVKKAGIPGCIAHRMQRMKIPSRDNRIISISLKKTDELIPYSKNPVNIHQRDYISPDGSNIQKNFDIIATSEINGFKAIQYMRHIKRTIFSVQFHPETHNINYNYSGIYDKKIINKTMTIGEEIINNFVLFCNQ
;
A
#
# COMPACT_ATOMS: atom_id res chain seq x y z
N MET A 1 12.57 -14.34 -14.03
CA MET A 1 12.80 -14.09 -12.59
C MET A 1 11.48 -14.26 -11.87
N ASN A 2 11.42 -14.95 -10.72
CA ASN A 2 10.17 -15.16 -9.97
C ASN A 2 9.87 -13.95 -9.07
N SER A 3 8.99 -13.06 -9.53
CA SER A 3 8.34 -12.05 -8.69
C SER A 3 7.44 -12.74 -7.66
N ARG A 4 7.56 -12.38 -6.37
CA ARG A 4 6.65 -12.87 -5.32
C ARG A 4 6.11 -11.70 -4.51
N ASN A 5 4.83 -11.76 -4.17
CA ASN A 5 4.22 -10.88 -3.20
C ASN A 5 4.66 -11.32 -1.80
N TYR A 6 5.14 -10.39 -0.98
CA TYR A 6 5.44 -10.67 0.42
C TYR A 6 4.51 -9.85 1.30
N PHE A 7 3.73 -10.55 2.11
CA PHE A 7 3.03 -9.94 3.24
C PHE A 7 3.98 -9.96 4.43
N ILE A 8 4.33 -8.78 4.93
CA ILE A 8 4.87 -8.66 6.29
C ILE A 8 3.82 -7.88 7.07
N ASN A 9 3.10 -8.59 7.94
CA ASN A 9 2.12 -8.03 8.88
C ASN A 9 1.07 -7.13 8.18
N ASP A 10 0.30 -7.65 7.23
CA ASP A 10 -0.80 -6.94 6.53
C ASP A 10 -0.41 -5.74 5.65
N SER A 11 0.89 -5.46 5.50
CA SER A 11 1.42 -4.58 4.45
C SER A 11 1.93 -5.40 3.27
N LEU A 12 1.48 -5.05 2.06
CA LEU A 12 1.94 -5.68 0.82
C LEU A 12 3.30 -5.06 0.43
N PHE A 13 4.35 -5.87 0.53
CA PHE A 13 5.67 -5.57 -0.01
C PHE A 13 5.82 -6.26 -1.36
N LEU A 14 6.12 -5.47 -2.37
CA LEU A 14 6.24 -5.94 -3.75
C LEU A 14 7.74 -6.01 -4.12
N GLY A 15 8.30 -7.22 -4.35
CA GLY A 15 9.73 -7.45 -4.66
C GLY A 15 10.15 -8.87 -5.11
N ASN A 16 11.43 -9.09 -5.45
CA ASN A 16 11.99 -10.33 -6.04
C ASN A 16 12.59 -11.32 -5.00
N GLU A 17 12.28 -12.62 -5.12
CA GLU A 17 12.54 -13.67 -4.10
C GLU A 17 14.02 -14.02 -3.88
N SER A 18 14.82 -14.14 -4.94
CA SER A 18 16.25 -14.44 -4.80
C SER A 18 16.99 -13.30 -4.09
N PHE A 19 16.44 -12.09 -4.15
CA PHE A 19 16.99 -10.89 -3.53
C PHE A 19 16.61 -10.72 -2.07
N VAL A 20 15.36 -11.01 -1.67
CA VAL A 20 14.95 -10.94 -0.25
C VAL A 20 15.74 -11.93 0.61
N LYS A 21 16.11 -13.10 0.07
CA LYS A 21 16.92 -14.12 0.76
C LYS A 21 18.44 -13.95 0.63
N LYS A 22 19.00 -13.52 -0.52
CA LYS A 22 20.45 -13.23 -0.68
C LYS A 22 20.89 -11.87 -0.16
N ALA A 23 19.98 -10.93 0.08
CA ALA A 23 20.36 -9.58 0.48
C ALA A 23 20.97 -9.49 1.88
N GLY A 24 21.04 -10.60 2.64
CA GLY A 24 21.65 -10.66 3.97
C GLY A 24 21.41 -9.37 4.70
N ILE A 25 20.14 -9.01 4.92
CA ILE A 25 19.77 -7.68 5.41
C ILE A 25 19.91 -7.72 6.94
N PRO A 26 21.03 -7.29 7.56
CA PRO A 26 20.96 -6.81 8.92
C PRO A 26 20.03 -5.59 8.86
N GLY A 27 18.85 -5.72 9.45
CA GLY A 27 17.85 -4.65 9.44
C GLY A 27 16.81 -4.76 8.33
N CYS A 28 16.11 -5.90 8.21
CA CYS A 28 14.66 -5.80 8.04
C CYS A 28 14.20 -4.82 9.10
N ILE A 29 13.94 -3.57 8.73
CA ILE A 29 13.61 -2.55 9.72
C ILE A 29 12.21 -2.90 10.21
N ALA A 30 12.16 -3.68 11.29
CA ALA A 30 10.97 -4.03 12.01
C ALA A 30 10.41 -2.73 12.59
N HIS A 31 9.62 -2.04 11.77
CA HIS A 31 8.89 -0.89 12.24
C HIS A 31 7.69 -1.38 13.03
N ARG A 32 7.55 -0.84 14.22
CA ARG A 32 6.45 -1.17 15.11
C ARG A 32 5.15 -0.67 14.47
N MET A 33 4.35 -1.60 13.97
CA MET A 33 2.97 -1.30 13.57
C MET A 33 2.19 -0.82 14.78
N GLN A 34 1.32 0.14 14.55
CA GLN A 34 0.41 0.67 15.54
C GLN A 34 -1.00 0.20 15.19
N ARG A 35 -1.80 -0.12 16.21
CA ARG A 35 -3.18 -0.56 16.02
C ARG A 35 -4.16 0.57 16.27
N MET A 36 -5.01 0.87 15.31
CA MET A 36 -6.13 1.79 15.47
C MET A 36 -7.15 1.20 16.46
N LYS A 37 -7.57 1.99 17.44
CA LYS A 37 -8.63 1.62 18.41
C LYS A 37 -10.00 2.03 17.88
N ILE A 38 -10.55 1.28 16.92
CA ILE A 38 -11.83 1.59 16.25
C ILE A 38 -12.77 0.38 16.11
N PRO A 39 -14.11 0.58 16.01
CA PRO A 39 -15.09 -0.50 15.82
C PRO A 39 -15.05 -1.13 14.41
N SER A 40 -15.51 -2.38 14.33
CA SER A 40 -15.11 -3.43 13.37
C SER A 40 -15.51 -3.32 11.89
N ARG A 41 -16.03 -2.19 11.43
CA ARG A 41 -16.31 -1.99 9.99
C ARG A 41 -15.07 -1.44 9.31
N ASP A 42 -14.16 -2.35 8.97
CA ASP A 42 -12.80 -2.04 8.55
C ASP A 42 -12.66 -1.81 7.04
N ASN A 43 -13.63 -2.24 6.23
CA ASN A 43 -13.56 -2.14 4.76
C ASN A 43 -14.05 -0.77 4.29
N ARG A 44 -13.16 0.05 3.73
CA ARG A 44 -13.50 1.40 3.27
C ARG A 44 -12.75 1.73 1.98
N ILE A 45 -13.38 2.54 1.15
CA ILE A 45 -12.70 3.20 0.03
C ILE A 45 -12.30 4.58 0.52
N ILE A 46 -11.00 4.88 0.52
CA ILE A 46 -10.47 6.21 0.81
C ILE A 46 -9.84 6.80 -0.43
N SER A 47 -9.86 8.13 -0.56
CA SER A 47 -9.06 8.81 -1.57
C SER A 47 -7.68 9.12 -1.00
N ILE A 48 -6.64 8.59 -1.61
CA ILE A 48 -5.25 8.95 -1.32
C ILE A 48 -4.76 10.00 -2.31
N SER A 49 -3.97 10.94 -1.81
CA SER A 49 -3.28 11.94 -2.63
C SER A 49 -1.77 11.69 -2.57
N LEU A 50 -1.15 11.56 -3.73
CA LEU A 50 0.29 11.33 -3.87
C LEU A 50 1.00 12.68 -3.97
N LYS A 51 2.08 12.85 -3.20
CA LYS A 51 2.98 14.01 -3.33
C LYS A 51 3.67 14.07 -4.69
N LYS A 52 3.92 12.89 -5.28
CA LYS A 52 4.48 12.70 -6.62
C LYS A 52 3.95 11.38 -7.19
N THR A 53 3.70 11.34 -8.48
CA THR A 53 3.35 10.12 -9.20
C THR A 53 4.61 9.37 -9.60
N ASP A 54 4.49 8.08 -9.92
CA ASP A 54 5.58 7.27 -10.45
C ASP A 54 5.07 6.16 -11.37
N GLU A 55 5.98 5.24 -11.74
CA GLU A 55 5.69 4.14 -12.67
C GLU A 55 4.67 3.15 -12.10
N LEU A 56 4.54 3.06 -10.77
CA LEU A 56 3.61 2.16 -10.12
C LEU A 56 2.22 2.78 -10.03
N ILE A 57 2.15 4.06 -9.63
CA ILE A 57 0.90 4.79 -9.43
C ILE A 57 0.94 6.12 -10.23
N PRO A 58 0.42 6.14 -11.47
CA PRO A 58 0.61 7.28 -12.37
C PRO A 58 -0.37 8.45 -12.12
N TYR A 59 -1.38 8.27 -11.26
CA TYR A 59 -2.35 9.33 -10.95
C TYR A 59 -2.13 9.92 -9.57
N SER A 60 -2.31 11.23 -9.44
CA SER A 60 -2.07 11.95 -8.18
C SER A 60 -3.16 11.72 -7.13
N LYS A 61 -4.38 11.36 -7.54
CA LYS A 61 -5.51 11.07 -6.65
C LYS A 61 -6.15 9.74 -6.99
N ASN A 62 -6.15 8.82 -6.04
CA ASN A 62 -6.62 7.44 -6.26
C ASN A 62 -7.61 7.05 -5.17
N PRO A 63 -8.84 6.61 -5.51
CA PRO A 63 -9.62 5.82 -4.58
C PRO A 63 -8.97 4.44 -4.42
N VAL A 64 -8.75 4.03 -3.17
CA VAL A 64 -8.11 2.75 -2.82
C VAL A 64 -8.86 2.07 -1.69
N ASN A 65 -8.79 0.74 -1.66
CA ASN A 65 -9.42 -0.08 -0.65
C ASN A 65 -8.50 -0.23 0.57
N ILE A 66 -9.03 0.02 1.77
CA ILE A 66 -8.37 -0.28 3.04
C ILE A 66 -9.25 -1.23 3.84
N HIS A 67 -8.65 -2.22 4.49
CA HIS A 67 -9.35 -3.16 5.37
C HIS A 67 -8.54 -3.61 6.59
N GLN A 68 -7.55 -2.80 6.99
CA GLN A 68 -6.68 -3.10 8.13
C GLN A 68 -6.79 -2.05 9.24
N ARG A 69 -6.61 -2.54 10.48
CA ARG A 69 -6.52 -1.70 11.69
C ARG A 69 -5.09 -1.32 12.04
N ASP A 70 -4.14 -2.08 11.53
CA ASP A 70 -2.73 -1.83 11.77
C ASP A 70 -2.22 -0.80 10.77
N TYR A 71 -1.34 0.09 11.22
CA TYR A 71 -0.81 1.17 10.41
C TYR A 71 0.61 1.54 10.78
N ILE A 72 1.27 2.20 9.82
CA ILE A 72 2.61 2.76 10.01
C ILE A 72 2.48 4.27 10.08
N SER A 73 2.95 4.86 11.19
CA SER A 73 3.02 6.31 11.34
C SER A 73 4.15 6.89 10.46
N PRO A 74 3.93 8.01 9.77
CA PRO A 74 4.95 8.68 8.97
C PRO A 74 6.04 9.35 9.81
N ASP A 75 5.86 9.48 11.12
CA ASP A 75 6.77 10.21 12.01
C ASP A 75 7.91 9.31 12.54
N GLY A 76 7.94 8.03 12.16
CA GLY A 76 9.02 7.12 12.51
C GLY A 76 10.33 7.50 11.83
N SER A 77 11.34 7.89 12.62
CA SER A 77 12.65 8.34 12.12
C SER A 77 13.33 7.34 11.17
N ASN A 78 13.15 6.05 11.41
CA ASN A 78 13.73 5.00 10.59
C ASN A 78 13.02 4.84 9.24
N ILE A 79 11.72 5.12 9.16
CA ILE A 79 11.00 5.16 7.88
C ILE A 79 11.55 6.32 7.07
N GLN A 80 11.57 7.52 7.65
CA GLN A 80 12.00 8.74 6.95
C GLN A 80 13.45 8.66 6.44
N LYS A 81 14.32 7.89 7.11
CA LYS A 81 15.71 7.66 6.66
C LYS A 81 15.84 6.73 5.46
N ASN A 82 14.91 5.81 5.26
CA ASN A 82 15.06 4.70 4.31
C ASN A 82 13.99 4.68 3.21
N PHE A 83 12.90 5.42 3.40
CA PHE A 83 11.78 5.45 2.48
C PHE A 83 11.37 6.89 2.20
N ASP A 84 11.08 7.14 0.93
CA ASP A 84 10.34 8.31 0.51
C ASP A 84 8.84 8.04 0.71
N ILE A 85 8.22 8.83 1.59
CA ILE A 85 6.80 8.71 1.93
C ILE A 85 6.00 9.54 0.93
N ILE A 86 5.42 8.83 -0.05
CA ILE A 86 4.76 9.43 -1.21
C ILE A 86 3.30 9.77 -0.91
N ALA A 87 2.58 8.93 -0.18
CA ALA A 87 1.20 9.19 0.22
C ALA A 87 0.95 8.86 1.69
N THR A 88 0.20 9.73 2.35
CA THR A 88 -0.35 9.53 3.70
C THR A 88 -1.83 9.85 3.70
N SER A 89 -2.59 9.20 4.57
CA SER A 89 -3.99 9.53 4.83
C SER A 89 -4.25 9.66 6.33
N GLU A 90 -5.26 10.44 6.69
CA GLU A 90 -5.79 10.46 8.04
C GLU A 90 -7.00 9.53 8.12
N ILE A 91 -6.91 8.52 8.97
CA ILE A 91 -7.96 7.51 9.16
C ILE A 91 -8.39 7.58 10.62
N ASN A 92 -9.57 8.14 10.88
CA ASN A 92 -10.12 8.31 12.23
C ASN A 92 -9.14 8.98 13.22
N GLY A 93 -8.46 10.06 12.79
CA GLY A 93 -7.48 10.79 13.60
C GLY A 93 -6.07 10.17 13.62
N PHE A 94 -5.86 9.03 12.95
CA PHE A 94 -4.55 8.40 12.83
C PHE A 94 -3.93 8.71 11.47
N LYS A 95 -2.74 9.33 11.47
CA LYS A 95 -1.98 9.58 10.25
C LYS A 95 -1.21 8.32 9.85
N ALA A 96 -1.60 7.73 8.73
CA ALA A 96 -1.05 6.47 8.23
C ALA A 96 -0.35 6.66 6.88
N ILE A 97 0.78 5.98 6.70
CA ILE A 97 1.44 5.85 5.39
C ILE A 97 0.58 4.98 4.49
N GLN A 98 0.27 5.45 3.29
CA GLN A 98 -0.47 4.67 2.29
C GLN A 98 0.44 4.11 1.21
N TYR A 99 1.45 4.89 0.83
CA TYR A 99 2.42 4.51 -0.19
C TYR A 99 3.79 5.09 0.12
N MET A 100 4.82 4.25 0.03
CA MET A 100 6.21 4.64 0.14
C MET A 100 7.12 3.79 -0.73
N ARG A 101 8.27 4.36 -1.09
CA ARG A 101 9.31 3.72 -1.90
C ARG A 101 10.64 3.79 -1.18
N HIS A 102 11.43 2.72 -1.20
CA HIS A 102 12.75 2.74 -0.59
C HIS A 102 13.71 3.67 -1.37
N ILE A 103 14.50 4.48 -0.68
CA ILE A 103 15.33 5.52 -1.33
C ILE A 103 16.48 4.98 -2.19
N LYS A 104 16.99 3.79 -1.86
CA LYS A 104 18.17 3.17 -2.52
C LYS A 104 17.87 1.87 -3.25
N ARG A 105 16.67 1.31 -3.06
CA ARG A 105 16.34 -0.05 -3.50
C ARG A 105 15.00 0.01 -4.20
N THR A 106 14.83 -0.91 -5.14
CA THR A 106 13.60 -1.02 -5.91
C THR A 106 12.55 -1.78 -5.12
N ILE A 107 12.13 -1.19 -4.01
CA ILE A 107 11.16 -1.74 -3.07
C ILE A 107 10.03 -0.74 -2.92
N PHE A 108 8.81 -1.22 -3.14
CA PHE A 108 7.58 -0.47 -2.98
C PHE A 108 6.77 -1.08 -1.84
N SER A 109 6.08 -0.22 -1.08
CA SER A 109 5.20 -0.64 0.01
C SER A 109 3.90 0.12 -0.06
N VAL A 110 2.80 -0.61 -0.09
CA VAL A 110 1.43 -0.08 -0.04
C VAL A 110 0.72 -0.61 1.21
N GLN A 111 -0.04 0.25 1.89
CA GLN A 111 -0.93 -0.14 2.99
C GLN A 111 -2.38 -0.39 2.52
N PHE A 112 -2.75 0.10 1.36
CA PHE A 112 -4.04 -0.23 0.76
C PHE A 112 -3.93 -1.56 0.01
N HIS A 113 -5.09 -2.12 -0.34
CA HIS A 113 -5.23 -3.45 -0.90
C HIS A 113 -5.67 -3.39 -2.37
N PRO A 114 -4.72 -3.17 -3.31
CA PRO A 114 -5.04 -3.11 -4.73
C PRO A 114 -5.58 -4.44 -5.29
N GLU A 115 -5.27 -5.57 -4.64
CA GLU A 115 -5.72 -6.92 -4.97
C GLU A 115 -7.20 -7.16 -4.64
N THR A 116 -7.83 -6.23 -3.92
CA THR A 116 -9.18 -6.45 -3.45
C THR A 116 -10.20 -6.03 -4.50
N HIS A 117 -10.56 -7.00 -5.33
CA HIS A 117 -11.58 -6.88 -6.38
C HIS A 117 -13.00 -7.31 -5.90
N ASN A 118 -13.17 -7.59 -4.60
CA ASN A 118 -14.24 -8.47 -4.16
C ASN A 118 -15.62 -7.77 -4.05
N ILE A 119 -16.57 -8.31 -4.81
CA ILE A 119 -18.02 -8.01 -4.80
C ILE A 119 -18.67 -8.30 -3.44
N ASN A 120 -18.05 -9.15 -2.60
CA ASN A 120 -18.57 -9.52 -1.28
C ASN A 120 -18.27 -8.51 -0.16
N TYR A 121 -17.45 -7.49 -0.41
CA TYR A 121 -17.41 -6.36 0.50
C TYR A 121 -18.72 -5.58 0.30
N ASN A 122 -19.54 -5.51 1.34
CA ASN A 122 -20.79 -4.73 1.41
C ASN A 122 -20.52 -3.21 1.25
N TYR A 123 -19.95 -2.81 0.11
CA TYR A 123 -19.88 -1.44 -0.36
C TYR A 123 -21.22 -1.00 -0.95
N SER A 124 -22.07 -1.97 -1.33
CA SER A 124 -23.43 -1.75 -1.79
C SER A 124 -24.22 -0.99 -0.72
N GLY A 125 -24.60 0.24 -1.05
CA GLY A 125 -25.31 1.15 -0.15
C GLY A 125 -24.43 2.15 0.61
N ILE A 126 -23.09 2.05 0.55
CA ILE A 126 -22.16 3.02 1.17
C ILE A 126 -21.46 3.87 0.11
N TYR A 127 -21.03 3.27 -1.01
CA TYR A 127 -20.32 3.97 -2.07
C TYR A 127 -21.04 3.83 -3.42
N ASP A 128 -20.93 4.84 -4.27
CA ASP A 128 -21.40 4.81 -5.65
C ASP A 128 -20.67 3.69 -6.43
N LYS A 129 -21.41 2.92 -7.24
CA LYS A 129 -20.87 1.89 -8.15
C LYS A 129 -19.73 2.44 -9.02
N LYS A 130 -19.78 3.70 -9.43
CA LYS A 130 -18.68 4.36 -10.18
C LYS A 130 -17.39 4.41 -9.39
N ILE A 131 -17.45 4.71 -8.09
CA ILE A 131 -16.28 4.77 -7.19
C ILE A 131 -15.73 3.37 -6.97
N ILE A 132 -16.62 2.38 -6.75
CA ILE A 132 -16.24 0.97 -6.59
C ILE A 132 -15.48 0.49 -7.83
N ASN A 133 -16.08 0.66 -9.02
CA ASN A 133 -15.45 0.26 -10.28
C ASN A 133 -14.10 0.95 -10.51
N LYS A 134 -14.03 2.27 -10.26
CA LYS A 134 -12.77 3.02 -10.38
C LYS A 134 -11.69 2.50 -9.44
N THR A 135 -12.06 2.13 -8.21
CA THR A 135 -11.12 1.56 -7.23
C THR A 135 -10.57 0.21 -7.71
N MET A 136 -11.43 -0.63 -8.29
CA MET A 136 -11.01 -1.91 -8.88
C MET A 136 -10.04 -1.73 -10.05
N THR A 137 -10.37 -0.86 -10.99
CA THR A 137 -9.51 -0.56 -12.15
C THR A 137 -8.14 -0.06 -11.71
N ILE A 138 -8.09 0.86 -10.74
CA ILE A 138 -6.82 1.36 -10.20
C ILE A 138 -6.03 0.24 -9.51
N GLY A 139 -6.69 -0.64 -8.76
CA GLY A 139 -6.03 -1.79 -8.15
C GLY A 139 -5.35 -2.70 -9.19
N GLU A 140 -6.08 -3.02 -10.27
CA GLU A 140 -5.55 -3.81 -11.39
C GLU A 140 -4.37 -3.11 -12.10
N GLU A 141 -4.49 -1.82 -12.36
CA GLU A 141 -3.42 -1.03 -12.97
C GLU A 141 -2.14 -1.02 -12.12
N ILE A 142 -2.27 -0.83 -10.80
CA ILE A 142 -1.11 -0.86 -9.87
C ILE A 142 -0.42 -2.22 -9.90
N ILE A 143 -1.19 -3.31 -9.90
CA ILE A 143 -0.63 -4.67 -9.98
C ILE A 143 0.07 -4.89 -11.33
N ASN A 144 -0.57 -4.50 -12.44
CA ASN A 144 0.00 -4.63 -13.78
C ASN A 144 1.29 -3.81 -13.93
N ASN A 145 1.30 -2.57 -13.43
CA ASN A 145 2.48 -1.73 -13.42
C ASN A 145 3.61 -2.35 -12.62
N PHE A 146 3.32 -2.94 -11.45
CA PHE A 146 4.33 -3.67 -10.68
C PHE A 146 4.91 -4.86 -11.45
N VAL A 147 4.06 -5.65 -12.12
CA VAL A 147 4.49 -6.80 -12.93
C VAL A 147 5.35 -6.35 -14.10
N LEU A 148 4.93 -5.32 -14.83
CA LEU A 148 5.71 -4.73 -15.94
C LEU A 148 7.06 -4.23 -15.45
N PHE A 149 7.07 -3.52 -14.32
CA PHE A 149 8.27 -3.01 -13.70
C PHE A 149 9.26 -4.15 -13.33
N CYS A 150 8.77 -5.29 -12.84
CA CYS A 150 9.61 -6.44 -12.50
C CYS A 150 10.18 -7.21 -13.70
N ASN A 151 9.59 -7.03 -14.88
CA ASN A 151 9.98 -7.73 -16.11
C ASN A 151 10.90 -6.90 -17.01
N GLN A 152 11.29 -5.70 -16.58
CA GLN A 152 12.36 -4.88 -17.18
C GLN A 152 13.74 -5.35 -16.68
#